data_AF-A0A7L2BDS7-F1
#
_entry.id   AF-A0A7L2BDS7-F1
#
_cell.length_a   1.000
_cell.length_b   1.000
_cell.length_c   1.000
_cell.angle_alpha   90.00
_cell.angle_beta   90.00
_cell.angle_gamma   90.00
#
_symmetry.space_group_name_H-M   'P 1'
#
loop_
_entity.id
_entity.type
_entity.pdbx_description
1 polymer ?
#
loop_
_entity_poly.entity_id
_entity_poly.type
_entity_poly.pdbx_seq_one_letter_code
_entity_poly.pdbx_strand_id
1 'polypeptide(L)'
;PSLICPLPCSRSYIPPEDLQSCLESHVREVFGPSLPEDWQQTPLQENRLKYYLLARLAAELGHAVPNSQLHRMRRAGDVLSFYCIPVKDGTKINELVAAELPPNLKIIWQQ
;
A
#
# COMPACT_ATOMS: atom_id res chain seq x y z
N PRO A 1 16.85 11.61 27.14
CA PRO A 1 17.02 10.97 25.81
C PRO A 1 16.89 12.00 24.68
N SER A 2 17.91 12.14 23.84
CA SER A 2 17.82 12.95 22.61
C SER A 2 17.00 12.20 21.57
N LEU A 3 15.99 12.85 21.00
CA LEU A 3 15.23 12.31 19.87
C LEU A 3 16.05 12.54 18.60
N ILE A 4 16.54 11.46 18.00
CA ILE A 4 17.27 11.48 16.73
C ILE A 4 16.26 11.22 15.62
N CYS A 5 16.35 11.98 14.52
CA CYS A 5 15.49 11.80 13.36
C CYS A 5 15.71 10.41 12.74
N PRO A 6 14.67 9.59 12.53
CA PRO A 6 14.82 8.32 11.83
C PRO A 6 15.19 8.53 10.36
N LEU A 7 15.77 7.50 9.74
CA LEU A 7 16.05 7.52 8.31
C LEU A 7 14.74 7.59 7.51
N PRO A 8 14.69 8.35 6.40
CA PRO A 8 13.54 8.35 5.51
C PRO A 8 13.28 6.96 4.92
N CYS A 9 12.02 6.53 4.88
CA CYS A 9 11.62 5.30 4.20
C CYS A 9 11.43 5.54 2.70
N SER A 10 11.83 4.54 1.90
CA SER A 10 11.45 4.47 0.48
C SER A 10 9.92 4.45 0.34
N ARG A 11 9.42 5.01 -0.76
CA ARG A 11 7.99 4.97 -1.10
C ARG A 11 7.63 3.78 -2.00
N SER A 12 8.61 2.96 -2.37
CA SER A 12 8.35 1.75 -3.14
C SER A 12 7.49 0.80 -2.35
N TYR A 13 6.52 0.19 -3.02
CA TYR A 13 5.63 -0.80 -2.45
C TYR A 13 5.46 -1.94 -3.43
N ILE A 14 5.63 -3.16 -2.92
CA ILE A 14 5.43 -4.40 -3.67
C ILE A 14 4.38 -5.20 -2.90
N PRO A 15 3.26 -5.58 -3.54
CA PRO A 15 2.24 -6.38 -2.88
C PRO A 15 2.81 -7.75 -2.46
N PRO A 16 2.62 -8.16 -1.21
CA PRO A 16 3.01 -9.50 -0.78
C PRO A 16 2.07 -10.55 -1.40
N GLU A 17 2.56 -11.78 -1.58
CA GLU A 17 1.79 -12.87 -2.20
C GLU A 17 0.57 -13.27 -1.36
N ASP A 18 0.67 -13.16 -0.03
CA ASP A 18 -0.36 -13.48 0.95
C ASP A 18 -1.27 -12.27 1.30
N LEU A 19 -1.21 -11.19 0.51
CA LEU A 19 -1.97 -9.95 0.75
C LEU A 19 -3.45 -10.22 1.02
N GLN A 20 -4.08 -11.08 0.21
CA GLN A 20 -5.50 -11.38 0.33
C GLN A 20 -5.84 -12.05 1.66
N SER A 21 -5.04 -13.05 2.06
CA SER A 21 -5.24 -13.78 3.32
C SER A 21 -4.94 -12.91 4.54
N CYS A 22 -3.91 -12.07 4.46
CA CYS A 22 -3.57 -11.09 5.50
C CYS A 22 -4.69 -10.06 5.67
N LEU A 23 -5.22 -9.52 4.57
CA LEU A 23 -6.27 -8.52 4.65
C LEU A 23 -7.59 -9.12 5.14
N GLU A 24 -7.92 -10.35 4.72
CA GLU A 24 -9.08 -11.08 5.23
C GLU A 24 -9.01 -11.30 6.75
N SER A 25 -7.84 -11.72 7.28
CA SER A 25 -7.67 -11.96 8.72
C SER A 25 -7.86 -10.67 9.51
N HIS A 26 -7.29 -9.55 9.05
CA HIS A 26 -7.47 -8.24 9.68
C HIS A 26 -8.91 -7.75 9.64
N VAL A 27 -9.59 -7.91 8.52
CA VAL A 27 -11.00 -7.51 8.41
C VAL A 27 -11.86 -8.34 9.38
N ARG A 28 -11.66 -9.66 9.45
CA ARG A 28 -12.38 -10.52 10.40
C ARG A 28 -12.07 -10.19 11.85
N GLU A 29 -10.83 -9.79 12.16
CA GLU A 29 -10.44 -9.38 13.51
C GLU A 29 -11.10 -8.05 13.93
N VAL A 30 -11.10 -7.06 13.03
CA VAL A 30 -11.61 -5.71 13.32
C VAL A 30 -13.14 -5.64 13.32
N PHE A 31 -13.79 -6.33 12.38
CA PHE A 31 -15.25 -6.26 12.19
C PHE A 31 -15.99 -7.47 12.79
N GLY A 32 -15.26 -8.49 13.23
CA GLY A 32 -15.80 -9.64 13.95
C GLY A 32 -16.32 -10.78 13.05
N PRO A 33 -16.78 -11.88 13.67
CA PRO A 33 -17.19 -13.11 12.97
C PRO A 33 -18.55 -13.03 12.28
N SER A 34 -19.31 -11.95 12.46
CA SER A 34 -20.60 -11.73 11.78
C SER A 34 -20.47 -11.23 10.34
N LEU A 35 -19.26 -11.33 9.76
CA LEU A 35 -19.00 -10.94 8.40
C LEU A 35 -19.71 -11.88 7.39
N PRO A 36 -20.18 -11.36 6.25
CA PRO A 36 -20.61 -12.21 5.15
C PRO A 36 -19.45 -13.06 4.62
N GLU A 37 -19.79 -14.19 3.99
CA GLU A 37 -18.84 -15.08 3.29
C GLU A 37 -17.94 -14.30 2.32
N ASP A 38 -18.53 -13.34 1.59
CA ASP A 38 -17.80 -12.38 0.76
C ASP A 38 -17.33 -11.19 1.60
N TRP A 39 -16.23 -11.39 2.31
CA TRP A 39 -15.62 -10.39 3.17
C TRP A 39 -15.23 -9.10 2.42
N GLN A 40 -15.00 -9.17 1.10
CA GLN A 40 -14.60 -8.00 0.31
C GLN A 40 -15.72 -6.96 0.21
N GLN A 41 -16.98 -7.38 0.35
CA GLN A 41 -18.14 -6.48 0.32
C GLN A 41 -18.37 -5.76 1.65
N THR A 42 -17.59 -6.08 2.69
CA THR A 42 -17.76 -5.49 4.03
C THR A 42 -17.67 -3.96 3.96
N PRO A 43 -18.74 -3.25 4.37
CA PRO A 43 -18.77 -1.80 4.30
C PRO A 43 -17.91 -1.16 5.41
N LEU A 44 -17.00 -0.27 5.02
CA LEU A 44 -16.13 0.51 5.90
C LEU A 44 -16.82 1.82 6.34
N GLN A 45 -18.05 1.73 6.83
CA GLN A 45 -18.86 2.91 7.22
C GLN A 45 -18.43 3.51 8.57
N GLU A 46 -18.06 2.66 9.52
CA GLU A 46 -17.64 3.12 10.84
C GLU A 46 -16.21 3.66 10.77
N ASN A 47 -16.06 4.98 10.93
CA ASN A 47 -14.77 5.67 10.83
C ASN A 47 -13.71 5.11 11.79
N ARG A 48 -14.13 4.67 12.99
CA ARG A 48 -13.23 4.11 13.99
C ARG A 48 -12.63 2.77 13.53
N LEU A 49 -13.47 1.84 13.09
CA LEU A 49 -13.02 0.53 12.58
C LEU A 49 -12.21 0.69 11.29
N LYS A 50 -12.66 1.58 10.38
CA LYS A 50 -11.91 1.93 9.18
C LYS A 50 -10.51 2.46 9.52
N TYR A 51 -10.40 3.35 10.50
CA TYR A 51 -9.10 3.85 10.96
C TYR A 51 -8.22 2.72 11.50
N TYR A 52 -8.75 1.85 12.36
CA TYR A 52 -7.97 0.74 12.92
C TYR A 52 -7.44 -0.20 11.84
N LEU A 53 -8.29 -0.58 10.88
CA LEU A 53 -7.90 -1.44 9.76
C LEU A 53 -6.78 -0.78 8.93
N LEU A 54 -7.00 0.47 8.49
CA LEU A 54 -6.02 1.17 7.63
C LEU A 54 -4.72 1.48 8.35
N ALA A 55 -4.77 1.82 9.65
CA ALA A 55 -3.57 2.07 10.45
C ALA A 55 -2.73 0.81 10.64
N ARG A 56 -3.39 -0.34 10.86
CA ARG A 56 -2.70 -1.63 10.99
C ARG A 56 -2.05 -2.06 9.68
N LEU A 57 -2.81 -1.99 8.57
CA LEU A 57 -2.27 -2.28 7.24
C LEU A 57 -1.10 -1.35 6.88
N ALA A 58 -1.18 -0.06 7.22
CA ALA A 58 -0.08 0.88 6.97
C ALA A 58 1.18 0.53 7.78
N ALA A 59 1.03 0.07 9.03
CA ALA A 59 2.14 -0.34 9.87
C ALA A 59 2.78 -1.65 9.40
N GLU A 60 1.97 -2.64 8.99
CA GLU A 60 2.46 -3.95 8.55
C GLU A 60 3.03 -3.92 7.13
N LEU A 61 2.39 -3.22 6.20
CA LEU A 61 2.81 -3.15 4.79
C LEU A 61 3.77 -1.99 4.50
N GLY A 62 3.98 -1.09 5.46
CA GLY A 62 4.78 0.12 5.27
C GLY A 62 4.21 1.09 4.23
N HIS A 63 2.95 0.89 3.82
CA HIS A 63 2.30 1.66 2.75
C HIS A 63 0.96 2.21 3.23
N ALA A 64 0.90 3.53 3.44
CA ALA A 64 -0.30 4.21 3.94
C ALA A 64 -1.17 4.74 2.79
N VAL A 65 -2.50 4.63 2.95
CA VAL A 65 -3.46 5.21 2.01
C VAL A 65 -3.40 6.74 2.06
N PRO A 66 -3.23 7.44 0.93
CA PRO A 66 -3.21 8.90 0.91
C PRO A 66 -4.60 9.50 1.18
N ASN A 67 -4.63 10.69 1.79
CA ASN A 67 -5.88 11.40 2.15
C ASN A 67 -6.84 11.58 0.97
N SER A 68 -6.30 11.82 -0.23
CA SER A 68 -7.08 11.97 -1.46
C SER A 68 -7.83 10.70 -1.87
N GLN A 69 -7.41 9.52 -1.40
CA GLN A 69 -8.03 8.23 -1.72
C GLN A 69 -8.86 7.66 -0.56
N LEU A 70 -8.78 8.23 0.66
CA LEU A 70 -9.52 7.73 1.82
C LEU A 70 -11.05 7.68 1.59
N HIS A 71 -11.62 8.64 0.85
CA HIS A 71 -13.06 8.66 0.55
C HIS A 71 -13.50 7.56 -0.43
N ARG A 72 -12.55 6.94 -1.14
CA ARG A 72 -12.77 5.81 -2.07
C ARG A 72 -12.71 4.46 -1.36
N MET A 73 -12.10 4.38 -0.18
CA MET A 73 -12.05 3.17 0.65
C MET A 73 -13.41 2.96 1.34
N ARG A 74 -14.41 2.46 0.60
CA ARG A 74 -15.79 2.28 1.10
C ARG A 74 -16.07 0.83 1.48
N ARG A 75 -15.40 -0.11 0.85
CA ARG A 75 -15.48 -1.55 1.11
C ARG A 75 -14.09 -2.15 1.30
N ALA A 76 -14.00 -3.30 1.94
CA ALA A 76 -12.74 -4.03 2.10
C ALA A 76 -12.09 -4.36 0.74
N GLY A 77 -12.88 -4.64 -0.29
CA GLY A 77 -12.40 -4.86 -1.66
C GLY A 77 -11.76 -3.62 -2.30
N ASP A 78 -12.19 -2.40 -1.94
CA ASP A 78 -11.54 -1.17 -2.41
C ASP A 78 -10.12 -1.06 -1.84
N VAL A 79 -9.96 -1.45 -0.58
CA VAL A 79 -8.67 -1.47 0.13
C VAL A 79 -7.76 -2.54 -0.47
N LEU A 80 -8.29 -3.75 -0.71
CA LEU A 80 -7.55 -4.80 -1.40
C LEU A 80 -7.08 -4.33 -2.78
N SER A 81 -7.97 -3.73 -3.57
CA SER A 81 -7.64 -3.21 -4.91
C SER A 81 -6.53 -2.15 -4.88
N PHE A 82 -6.51 -1.31 -3.85
CA PHE A 82 -5.44 -0.33 -3.64
C PHE A 82 -4.09 -1.02 -3.36
N TYR A 83 -4.06 -1.97 -2.43
CA TYR A 83 -2.84 -2.68 -2.07
C TYR A 83 -2.39 -3.71 -3.10
N CYS A 84 -3.23 -4.10 -4.08
CA CYS A 84 -2.78 -4.92 -5.20
C CYS A 84 -1.89 -4.16 -6.19
N ILE A 85 -1.87 -2.82 -6.15
CA ILE A 85 -1.15 -2.00 -7.13
C ILE A 85 0.25 -1.70 -6.60
N PRO A 86 1.33 -2.16 -7.27
CA PRO A 86 2.69 -1.85 -6.86
C PRO A 86 3.02 -0.36 -7.10
N VAL A 87 3.89 0.19 -6.26
CA VAL A 87 4.40 1.57 -6.39
C VAL A 87 5.91 1.53 -6.54
N LYS A 88 6.43 2.20 -7.58
CA LYS A 88 7.86 2.42 -7.77
C LYS A 88 8.21 3.86 -7.42
N ASP A 89 9.27 4.06 -6.65
CA ASP A 89 9.75 5.39 -6.24
C ASP A 89 10.96 5.88 -7.06
N GLY A 90 11.37 5.12 -8.06
CA GLY A 90 12.43 5.49 -8.99
C GLY A 90 12.06 6.68 -9.88
N THR A 91 13.06 7.48 -10.23
CA THR A 91 12.89 8.51 -11.25
C THR A 91 12.77 7.87 -12.63
N LYS A 92 12.23 8.62 -13.61
CA LYS A 92 12.15 8.15 -15.01
C LYS A 92 13.51 7.74 -15.59
N ILE A 93 14.60 8.35 -15.11
CA ILE A 93 15.96 8.00 -15.53
C ILE A 93 16.39 6.68 -14.91
N ASN A 94 16.10 6.45 -13.62
CA ASN A 94 16.39 5.16 -12.99
C ASN A 94 15.67 4.02 -13.73
N GLU A 95 14.41 4.24 -14.13
CA GLU A 95 13.64 3.29 -14.94
C GLU A 95 14.26 3.07 -16.32
N LEU A 96 14.68 4.14 -17.00
CA LEU A 96 15.29 4.06 -18.33
C LEU A 96 16.66 3.37 -18.32
N VAL A 97 17.47 3.61 -17.29
CA VAL A 97 18.78 2.97 -17.12
C VAL A 97 18.64 1.49 -16.76
N ALA A 98 17.57 1.11 -16.07
CA ALA A 98 17.26 -0.29 -15.77
C ALA A 98 16.72 -1.07 -16.98
N ALA A 99 16.26 -0.39 -18.02
CA ALA A 99 15.80 -1.02 -19.25
C ALA A 99 16.98 -1.45 -20.15
N GLU A 100 16.74 -2.41 -21.05
CA GLU A 100 17.72 -2.79 -22.06
C GLU A 100 17.89 -1.66 -23.08
N LEU A 101 18.95 -0.87 -22.89
CA LEU A 101 19.29 0.22 -23.81
C LEU A 101 20.02 -0.34 -25.04
N PRO A 102 19.75 0.21 -26.23
CA PRO A 102 20.46 -0.20 -27.43
C PRO A 102 21.95 0.21 -27.31
N PRO A 103 22.89 -0.56 -27.90
CA PRO A 103 24.32 -0.41 -27.65
C PRO A 103 24.92 0.93 -28.10
N ASN A 104 24.21 1.65 -28.97
CA ASN A 104 24.58 2.96 -29.47
C ASN A 104 24.06 4.13 -28.60
N LEU A 105 23.34 3.86 -27.52
CA LEU A 105 22.74 4.88 -26.66
C LEU A 105 23.45 4.91 -25.29
N LYS A 106 24.07 6.05 -24.98
CA LYS A 106 24.73 6.31 -23.69
C LYS A 106 24.04 7.50 -23.01
N ILE A 107 23.56 7.30 -21.79
CA ILE A 107 22.93 8.34 -20.97
C ILE A 107 23.89 8.71 -19.86
N ILE A 108 24.24 9.99 -19.76
CA ILE A 108 25.07 10.53 -18.67
C ILE A 108 24.19 11.51 -17.90
N TRP A 109 24.03 11.27 -16.61
CA TRP A 109 23.29 12.17 -15.73
C TRP A 109 24.20 13.30 -15.25
N GLN A 110 23.83 14.54 -15.55
CA GLN A 110 24.46 15.74 -14.99
C GLN A 110 23.43 16.44 -14.10
N GLN A 111 23.83 16.73 -12.87
CA GLN A 111 22.96 17.24 -11.81
C GLN A 111 23.28 18.71 -11.50
#